data_AF-A0A7S1E4L5-F1
#
_entry.id   AF-A0A7S1E4L5-F1
#
_cell.length_a   1.000
_cell.length_b   1.000
_cell.length_c   1.000
_cell.angle_alpha   90.00
_cell.angle_beta   90.00
_cell.angle_gamma   90.00
#
_symmetry.space_group_name_H-M   'P 1'
#
loop_
_entity.id
_entity.type
_entity.pdbx_description
1 polymer ?
#
loop_
_entity_poly.entity_id
_entity_poly.type
_entity_poly.pdbx_seq_one_letter_code
_entity_poly.pdbx_strand_id
1 'polypeptide(L)'
;GCAGIEFETIKKLDGYDGTFDAPLMSNLAIGRRYRRKGLAEDLVASAEAIARKEWGYDECYLYVEKRNAPAVKLYKKLGYRVLWEDDTATTLLPTEDGKVKNGQTTIVCMKKKIGG
;
A
#
# COMPACT_ATOMS: atom_id res chain seq x y z
N GLY A 1 4.61 -8.41 13.46
CA GLY A 1 3.82 -7.54 12.58
C GLY A 1 3.16 -8.40 11.53
N CYS A 2 2.43 -7.82 10.61
CA CYS A 2 1.86 -8.52 9.45
C CYS A 2 2.01 -7.66 8.21
N ALA A 3 2.03 -8.30 7.05
CA ALA A 3 1.86 -7.70 5.72
C ALA A 3 1.19 -8.76 4.85
N GLY A 4 0.20 -8.35 4.06
CA GLY A 4 -0.41 -9.16 3.00
C GLY A 4 0.26 -8.84 1.67
N ILE A 5 0.35 -9.84 0.81
CA ILE A 5 0.68 -9.69 -0.60
C ILE A 5 -0.26 -10.62 -1.35
N GLU A 6 -0.95 -10.08 -2.36
CA GLU A 6 -1.93 -10.79 -3.16
C GLU A 6 -1.80 -10.39 -4.64
N PHE A 7 -2.39 -11.21 -5.52
CA PHE A 7 -2.53 -10.86 -6.92
C PHE A 7 -3.92 -10.25 -7.15
N GLU A 8 -3.97 -8.99 -7.56
CA GLU A 8 -5.23 -8.23 -7.61
C GLU A 8 -5.32 -7.32 -8.83
N THR A 9 -6.56 -7.03 -9.24
CA THR A 9 -6.89 -6.11 -10.33
C THR A 9 -6.80 -4.65 -9.87
N ILE A 10 -5.81 -3.93 -10.37
CA ILE A 10 -5.51 -2.53 -10.04
C ILE A 10 -6.10 -1.60 -11.10
N LYS A 11 -6.70 -0.49 -10.66
CA LYS A 11 -7.22 0.55 -11.56
C LYS A 11 -6.08 1.33 -12.23
N LYS A 12 -6.27 1.67 -13.50
CA LYS A 12 -5.50 2.71 -14.18
C LYS A 12 -6.25 4.02 -14.01
N LEU A 13 -5.58 5.02 -13.44
CA LEU A 13 -6.08 6.38 -13.30
C LEU A 13 -5.17 7.32 -14.10
N ASP A 14 -4.98 6.99 -15.38
CA ASP A 14 -4.19 7.72 -16.37
C ASP A 14 -5.07 8.40 -17.44
N GLY A 15 -6.38 8.52 -17.18
CA GLY A 15 -7.35 9.16 -18.08
C GLY A 15 -8.16 8.18 -18.95
N TYR A 16 -7.89 6.88 -18.85
CA TYR A 16 -8.69 5.82 -19.47
C TYR A 16 -9.21 4.87 -18.40
N ASP A 17 -10.49 4.47 -18.50
CA ASP A 17 -11.05 3.43 -17.65
C ASP A 17 -10.45 2.07 -18.04
N GLY A 18 -9.46 1.64 -17.27
CA GLY A 18 -8.78 0.38 -17.48
C GLY A 18 -8.30 -0.24 -16.18
N THR A 19 -8.00 -1.53 -16.23
CA THR A 19 -7.40 -2.26 -15.12
C THR A 19 -6.21 -3.09 -15.59
N PHE A 20 -5.42 -3.58 -14.65
CA PHE A 20 -4.38 -4.58 -14.87
C PHE A 20 -4.17 -5.40 -13.61
N ASP A 21 -3.78 -6.66 -13.75
CA ASP A 21 -3.51 -7.50 -12.59
C ASP A 21 -2.03 -7.44 -12.21
N ALA A 22 -1.74 -7.28 -10.91
CA ALA A 22 -0.39 -7.19 -10.40
C ALA A 22 -0.32 -7.58 -8.90
N PRO A 23 0.90 -7.82 -8.37
CA PRO A 23 1.11 -7.98 -6.94
C PRO A 23 0.76 -6.70 -6.18
N LEU A 24 -0.19 -6.79 -5.26
CA LEU A 24 -0.64 -5.71 -4.39
C LEU A 24 -0.33 -6.07 -2.93
N MET A 25 0.45 -5.21 -2.27
CA MET A 25 0.75 -5.34 -0.84
C MET A 25 -0.28 -4.57 -0.03
N SER A 26 -0.83 -5.22 1.00
CA SER A 26 -1.84 -4.66 1.89
C SER A 26 -1.57 -4.98 3.36
N ASN A 27 -2.42 -4.49 4.26
CA ASN A 27 -2.51 -4.90 5.66
C ASN A 27 -1.19 -4.85 6.47
N LEU A 28 -0.27 -3.96 6.08
CA LEU A 28 1.00 -3.78 6.80
C LEU A 28 0.77 -3.16 8.18
N ALA A 29 1.11 -3.90 9.24
CA ALA A 29 1.00 -3.41 10.61
C ALA A 29 2.15 -3.85 11.50
N ILE A 30 2.66 -2.89 12.27
CA ILE A 30 3.62 -3.11 13.37
C ILE A 30 2.98 -2.66 14.69
N GLY A 31 2.98 -3.57 15.66
CA GLY A 31 2.53 -3.28 17.03
C GLY A 31 3.29 -2.08 17.61
N ARG A 32 2.59 -1.18 18.31
CA ARG A 32 3.13 0.14 18.72
C ARG A 32 4.48 0.05 19.43
N ARG A 33 4.66 -0.93 20.33
CA ARG A 33 5.91 -1.17 21.10
C ARG A 33 7.12 -1.60 20.25
N TYR A 34 6.90 -2.00 19.00
CA TYR A 34 7.92 -2.53 18.09
C TYR A 34 8.18 -1.63 16.88
N ARG A 35 7.54 -0.46 16.80
CA ARG A 35 7.74 0.50 15.70
C ARG A 35 9.12 1.13 15.77
N ARG A 36 9.58 1.67 14.63
CA ARG A 36 10.87 2.38 14.48
C ARG A 36 12.11 1.53 14.75
N LYS A 37 11.99 0.21 14.51
CA LYS A 37 13.06 -0.79 14.67
C LYS A 37 13.42 -1.53 13.36
N GLY A 38 13.02 -1.02 12.20
CA GLY A 38 13.27 -1.67 10.90
C GLY A 38 12.26 -2.76 10.49
N LEU A 39 11.42 -3.22 11.41
CA LEU A 39 10.51 -4.36 11.16
C LEU A 39 9.51 -4.14 10.02
N ALA A 40 9.12 -2.90 9.74
CA ALA A 40 8.21 -2.62 8.64
C ALA A 40 8.94 -2.78 7.30
N GLU A 41 10.18 -2.30 7.23
CA GLU A 41 11.07 -2.50 6.09
C GLU A 41 11.32 -3.99 5.82
N ASP A 42 11.55 -4.80 6.86
CA ASP A 42 11.77 -6.25 6.71
C ASP A 42 10.53 -6.98 6.16
N LEU A 43 9.34 -6.60 6.61
CA LEU A 43 8.08 -7.18 6.10
C LEU A 43 7.83 -6.78 4.65
N VAL A 44 8.09 -5.52 4.28
CA VAL A 44 7.97 -5.07 2.89
C VAL A 44 8.95 -5.84 2.00
N ALA A 45 10.22 -5.98 2.41
CA ALA A 45 11.21 -6.73 1.65
C ALA A 45 10.82 -8.20 1.45
N SER A 46 10.18 -8.80 2.46
CA SER A 46 9.69 -10.18 2.38
C SER A 46 8.52 -10.31 1.39
N ALA A 47 7.56 -9.37 1.42
CA ALA A 47 6.46 -9.32 0.45
C ALA A 47 6.96 -9.12 -0.98
N GLU A 48 7.92 -8.20 -1.19
CA GLU A 48 8.60 -7.98 -2.47
C GLU A 48 9.34 -9.24 -2.94
N ALA A 49 9.99 -9.96 -2.03
CA ALA A 49 10.69 -11.20 -2.35
C ALA A 49 9.75 -12.32 -2.81
N ILE A 50 8.57 -12.45 -2.22
CA ILE A 50 7.53 -13.40 -2.66
C ILE A 50 7.07 -13.04 -4.07
N ALA A 51 6.66 -11.78 -4.28
CA ALA A 51 6.20 -11.30 -5.59
C ALA A 51 7.25 -11.51 -6.69
N ARG A 52 8.54 -11.33 -6.37
CA ARG A 52 9.62 -11.54 -7.33
C ARG A 52 9.95 -13.01 -7.54
N LYS A 53 10.30 -13.73 -6.47
CA LYS A 53 10.94 -15.04 -6.56
C LYS A 53 9.93 -16.16 -6.79
N GLU A 54 8.73 -16.03 -6.22
CA GLU A 54 7.71 -17.07 -6.30
C GLU A 54 6.75 -16.80 -7.45
N TRP A 55 6.42 -15.54 -7.71
CA TRP A 55 5.42 -15.19 -8.73
C TRP A 55 6.01 -14.61 -10.02
N GLY A 56 7.31 -14.31 -10.05
CA GLY A 56 8.01 -13.86 -11.25
C GLY A 56 7.77 -12.41 -11.66
N TYR A 57 7.18 -11.57 -10.80
CA TYR A 57 6.90 -10.17 -11.12
C TYR A 57 8.10 -9.26 -10.88
N ASP A 58 8.23 -8.22 -11.69
CA ASP A 58 9.27 -7.18 -11.57
C ASP A 58 8.75 -5.90 -10.90
N GLU A 59 7.49 -5.88 -10.47
CA GLU A 59 6.84 -4.73 -9.87
C GLU A 59 5.96 -5.14 -8.68
N CYS A 60 5.84 -4.25 -7.71
CA CYS A 60 4.94 -4.38 -6.56
C CYS A 60 4.20 -3.07 -6.34
N TYR A 61 2.92 -3.20 -6.02
CA TYR A 61 1.98 -2.10 -5.86
C TYR A 61 1.43 -2.07 -4.44
N LEU A 62 0.90 -0.92 -4.02
CA LEU A 62 0.16 -0.77 -2.78
C LEU A 62 -0.81 0.40 -2.86
N TYR A 63 -1.84 0.35 -2.01
CA TYR A 63 -2.69 1.49 -1.71
C TYR A 63 -2.41 2.01 -0.31
N VAL A 64 -2.39 3.33 -0.17
CA VAL A 64 -2.25 3.98 1.13
C VAL A 64 -3.12 5.23 1.19
N GLU A 65 -3.79 5.45 2.31
CA GLU A 65 -4.47 6.72 2.53
C GLU A 65 -3.46 7.87 2.58
N LYS A 66 -3.67 8.94 1.81
CA LYS A 66 -2.76 10.09 1.70
C LYS A 66 -2.43 10.73 3.05
N ARG A 67 -3.40 10.73 3.98
CA ARG A 67 -3.25 11.24 5.35
C ARG A 67 -2.39 10.36 6.26
N ASN A 68 -2.09 9.11 5.87
CA ASN A 68 -1.19 8.24 6.60
C ASN A 68 0.27 8.60 6.28
N ALA A 69 0.66 9.81 6.68
CA ALA A 69 1.99 10.38 6.41
C ALA A 69 3.15 9.46 6.85
N PRO A 70 3.09 8.73 7.97
CA PRO A 70 4.13 7.76 8.33
C PRO A 70 4.29 6.63 7.31
N ALA A 71 3.20 6.05 6.81
CA ALA A 71 3.25 4.98 5.82
C ALA A 71 3.71 5.51 4.46
N VAL A 72 3.18 6.64 4.00
CA VAL A 72 3.63 7.29 2.75
C VAL A 72 5.13 7.58 2.80
N LYS A 73 5.65 8.07 3.93
CA LYS A 73 7.09 8.33 4.11
C LYS A 73 7.91 7.03 4.09
N LEU A 74 7.42 5.96 4.72
CA LEU A 74 8.06 4.65 4.68
C LEU A 74 8.16 4.14 3.24
N TYR A 75 7.07 4.12 2.48
CA TYR A 75 7.07 3.59 1.12
C TYR A 75 7.94 4.43 0.18
N LYS A 76 7.91 5.77 0.29
CA LYS A 76 8.83 6.65 -0.45
C LYS A 76 10.29 6.36 -0.15
N LYS A 77 10.65 6.15 1.13
CA LYS A 77 12.00 5.75 1.57
C LYS A 77 12.41 4.41 0.95
N LEU A 78 11.49 3.46 0.83
CA LEU A 78 11.73 2.12 0.26
C LEU A 78 11.77 2.09 -1.27
N GLY A 79 11.61 3.22 -1.94
CA GLY A 79 11.71 3.34 -3.40
C GLY A 79 10.38 3.33 -4.14
N TYR A 80 9.25 3.23 -3.43
CA TYR A 80 7.94 3.37 -4.06
C TYR A 80 7.73 4.81 -4.57
N ARG A 81 7.02 4.92 -5.68
CA ARG A 81 6.64 6.16 -6.34
C ARG A 81 5.12 6.21 -6.48
N VAL A 82 4.55 7.41 -6.35
CA VAL A 82 3.12 7.60 -6.58
C VAL A 82 2.84 7.34 -8.06
N LEU A 83 1.85 6.50 -8.32
CA LEU A 83 1.33 6.24 -9.66
C LEU A 83 0.13 7.15 -9.95
N TRP A 84 -0.85 7.16 -9.05
CA TRP A 84 -2.04 8.00 -9.13
C TRP A 84 -2.65 8.21 -7.73
N GLU A 85 -3.58 9.16 -7.64
CA GLU A 85 -4.39 9.43 -6.46
C GLU A 85 -5.89 9.40 -6.83
N ASP A 86 -6.73 8.89 -5.93
CA ASP A 86 -8.19 8.90 -6.03
C ASP A 86 -8.75 9.63 -4.81
N ASP A 87 -9.21 10.86 -5.01
CA ASP A 87 -9.81 11.73 -3.98
C ASP A 87 -11.34 11.58 -3.85
N THR A 88 -11.93 10.70 -4.67
CA THR A 88 -13.35 10.34 -4.62
C THR A 88 -13.61 9.15 -3.69
N ALA A 89 -12.55 8.50 -3.21
CA ALA A 89 -12.61 7.35 -2.35
C ALA A 89 -13.23 7.67 -0.97
N THR A 90 -13.77 6.63 -0.34
CA THR A 90 -14.30 6.70 1.02
C THR A 90 -13.63 5.66 1.92
N THR A 91 -13.59 5.94 3.22
CA THR A 91 -13.03 5.06 4.25
C THR A 91 -13.86 5.15 5.54
N LEU A 92 -13.68 4.18 6.43
CA LEU A 92 -14.31 4.19 7.74
C LEU A 92 -13.49 5.05 8.72
N LEU A 93 -14.14 6.09 9.26
CA LEU A 93 -13.57 7.00 10.24
C LEU A 93 -14.13 6.68 11.62
N PRO A 94 -13.26 6.55 12.65
CA PRO A 94 -13.74 6.43 14.02
C PRO A 94 -14.45 7.72 14.44
N THR A 95 -15.55 7.58 15.16
CA THR A 95 -16.28 8.67 15.81
C THR A 95 -16.00 8.67 17.32
N GLU A 96 -16.28 9.80 17.98
CA GLU A 96 -16.02 9.96 19.43
C GLU A 96 -16.80 8.96 20.28
N ASP A 97 -17.98 8.51 19.82
CA ASP A 97 -18.82 7.50 20.46
C ASP A 97 -18.36 6.05 20.19
N GLY A 98 -17.16 5.86 19.62
CA GLY A 98 -16.58 4.55 19.36
C GLY A 98 -17.19 3.79 18.17
N LYS A 99 -18.09 4.43 17.41
CA LYS A 99 -18.61 3.89 16.15
C LYS A 99 -17.67 4.23 14.99
N VAL A 100 -18.05 3.77 13.81
CA VAL A 100 -17.40 4.13 12.55
C VAL A 100 -18.42 4.78 11.62
N LYS A 101 -17.98 5.76 10.83
CA LYS A 101 -18.78 6.38 9.76
C LYS A 101 -18.01 6.41 8.46
N ASN A 102 -18.72 6.36 7.34
CA ASN A 102 -18.10 6.65 6.05
C ASN A 102 -17.65 8.11 5.99
N GLY A 103 -16.44 8.34 5.53
CA GLY A 103 -15.89 9.67 5.27
C GLY A 103 -15.02 9.66 4.03
N GLN A 104 -14.93 10.82 3.36
CA GLN A 104 -14.07 11.00 2.20
C GLN A 104 -12.59 10.83 2.59
N THR A 105 -11.82 10.21 1.71
CA THR A 105 -10.37 10.08 1.82
C THR A 105 -9.73 10.16 0.45
N THR A 106 -8.42 10.38 0.42
CA THR A 106 -7.64 10.21 -0.80
C THR A 106 -6.84 8.93 -0.70
N ILE A 107 -7.07 7.99 -1.62
CA ILE A 107 -6.23 6.80 -1.79
C ILE A 107 -5.10 7.13 -2.74
N VAL A 108 -3.88 6.75 -2.37
CA VAL A 108 -2.70 6.88 -3.21
C VAL A 108 -2.28 5.49 -3.64
N CYS A 109 -2.25 5.24 -4.95
CA CYS A 109 -1.58 4.07 -5.49
C CYS A 109 -0.10 4.36 -5.64
N MET A 110 0.74 3.47 -5.10
CA MET A 110 2.17 3.56 -5.24
C MET A 110 2.73 2.28 -5.86
N LYS A 111 3.77 2.42 -6.67
CA LYS A 111 4.46 1.30 -7.31
C LYS A 111 5.97 1.36 -7.11
N LYS A 112 6.61 0.19 -7.15
CA LYS A 112 8.07 0.04 -7.13
C LYS A 112 8.47 -1.09 -8.09
N LYS A 113 9.56 -0.87 -8.84
CA LYS A 113 10.25 -1.95 -9.56
C LYS A 113 11.06 -2.79 -8.57
N ILE A 114 10.82 -4.09 -8.54
CA ILE A 114 11.46 -5.06 -7.65
C ILE A 114 12.31 -6.02 -8.50
N GLY A 115 13.63 -6.00 -8.34
CA GLY A 115 14.54 -6.82 -9.17
C GLY A 115 15.69 -6.04 -9.82
N GLY A 116 16.37 -5.21 -9.03
CA GLY A 116 17.69 -4.65 -9.36
C GLY A 116 18.75 -5.24 -8.46
#